data_AF-A0AAD9IVI3-F1
#
_entry.id   AF-A0AAD9IVI3-F1
#
_cell.length_a   1.000
_cell.length_b   1.000
_cell.length_c   1.000
_cell.angle_alpha   90.00
_cell.angle_beta   90.00
_cell.angle_gamma   90.00
#
_symmetry.space_group_name_H-M   'P 1'
#
loop_
_entity.id
_entity.type
_entity.pdbx_description
1 polymer ?
#
loop_
_entity_poly.entity_id
_entity_poly.type
_entity_poly.pdbx_seq_one_letter_code
_entity_poly.pdbx_strand_id
1 'polypeptide(L)'
;MEDDEQTLLREDNTDTTLSKLSKFRRYQALLRKDVQVEDKNIKQEPMDLCWEHIQATATIEEREGQFWCLHKKEVTKEILNDVSGMAKAESFLAILGPSGSGKTTLLNCLTKRNLGLLKVKGRILVNGKHTGEDICDISSYVQQDDLFIGLLTVREHLWFNAILRLDRDLQDYEIIQRVSDVIKEMGLRKCENTTIGEPGLAKSLSGGERKRLAFATELLVKPTIMLCDEPTSGLDSFMARSVVGALKDMANKGHTIVATIHQPSSDVFDMFNDILIMKEGRTVFLGPKQDAMKFFSELSYECPRHYNPADYFMDVLHDTPGQEICDSFDESKYSNEIKYGVDAQEDVLDNKSIGEMKGLDKRTKRKEKAGWWLQMKMCFWRSQIEFMRNTHLFLGRILAILALCLPVAGIYWRQPYTTTGADNINGALFMMLLSVSYSVAVPSIVGTSVGFPLFLKECHDGQYSTSAYYFGGLCAELPFVAFAVLLGTSCSYWMIDCEYYDDDKDTDRNSTNLEDESPFCYRNGLDVIAYFGFSTDRVGFGFGVIVAILITLELLGSLAFHLNIKRAK
;
A
#
# COMPACT_ATOMS: atom_id res chain seq x y z
N MET A 1 7.28 56.46 -2.35
CA MET A 1 6.50 55.34 -1.80
C MET A 1 6.16 54.39 -2.94
N GLU A 2 7.18 54.06 -3.75
CA GLU A 2 7.06 53.20 -4.95
C GLU A 2 8.41 52.54 -5.30
N ASP A 3 9.39 52.57 -4.38
CA ASP A 3 10.73 51.98 -4.57
C ASP A 3 11.07 50.89 -3.54
N ASP A 4 10.15 50.54 -2.62
CA ASP A 4 10.40 49.53 -1.57
C ASP A 4 9.78 48.15 -1.87
N GLU A 5 9.13 47.96 -3.02
CA GLU A 5 8.46 46.69 -3.37
C GLU A 5 9.29 45.76 -4.27
N GLN A 6 10.47 46.19 -4.75
CA GLN A 6 11.35 45.36 -5.59
C GLN A 6 12.50 44.65 -4.85
N THR A 7 12.59 44.79 -3.52
CA THR A 7 13.75 44.30 -2.76
C THR A 7 13.47 43.03 -1.94
N LEU A 8 12.31 42.37 -2.12
CA LEU A 8 11.95 41.12 -1.41
C LEU A 8 12.05 39.84 -2.27
N LEU A 9 12.54 39.92 -3.51
CA LEU A 9 12.69 38.76 -4.41
C LEU A 9 14.15 38.35 -4.69
N ARG A 10 15.12 38.83 -3.88
CA ARG A 10 16.54 38.47 -4.06
C ARG A 10 17.26 38.32 -2.72
N GLU A 11 16.83 37.38 -1.90
CA GLU A 11 17.71 36.81 -0.88
C GLU A 11 17.16 35.47 -0.39
N ASP A 12 17.53 34.38 -1.09
CA ASP A 12 17.56 33.06 -0.48
C ASP A 12 18.84 32.34 -0.93
N ASN A 13 19.95 32.71 -0.29
CA ASN A 13 21.25 32.02 -0.39
C ASN A 13 21.22 30.60 0.24
N THR A 14 20.04 30.02 0.49
CA THR A 14 19.85 28.68 1.06
C THR A 14 19.88 27.55 0.04
N ASP A 15 19.80 27.85 -1.26
CA ASP A 15 19.79 26.82 -2.31
C ASP A 15 21.13 26.07 -2.43
N THR A 16 22.24 26.75 -2.15
CA THR A 16 23.58 26.14 -2.26
C THR A 16 23.87 25.13 -1.14
N THR A 17 23.32 25.32 0.06
CA THR A 17 23.44 24.37 1.19
C THR A 17 22.47 23.20 1.09
N LEU A 18 21.23 23.43 0.64
CA LEU A 18 20.28 22.35 0.36
C LEU A 18 20.81 21.45 -0.77
N SER A 19 21.45 22.01 -1.81
CA SER A 19 22.02 21.26 -2.94
C SER A 19 23.13 20.24 -2.58
N LYS A 20 23.65 20.26 -1.34
CA LYS A 20 24.66 19.32 -0.83
C LYS A 20 24.08 18.20 0.04
N LEU A 21 22.81 18.32 0.44
CA LEU A 21 22.13 17.30 1.25
C LEU A 21 21.66 16.15 0.37
N SER A 22 21.59 14.94 0.93
CA SER A 22 20.90 13.82 0.27
C SER A 22 19.43 14.20 0.04
N LYS A 23 18.80 13.72 -1.05
CA LYS A 23 17.37 13.99 -1.37
C LYS A 23 16.46 13.89 -0.13
N PHE A 24 16.74 12.91 0.72
CA PHE A 24 16.01 12.67 1.97
C PHE A 24 16.17 13.78 3.03
N ARG A 25 17.36 14.36 3.21
CA ARG A 25 17.59 15.46 4.15
C ARG A 25 17.07 16.80 3.62
N ARG A 26 17.10 17.02 2.30
CA ARG A 26 16.44 18.18 1.66
C ARG A 26 14.94 18.14 1.91
N TYR A 27 14.34 16.97 1.71
CA TYR A 27 12.93 16.74 1.97
C TYR A 27 12.53 17.09 3.41
N GLN A 28 13.26 16.61 4.42
CA GLN A 28 12.99 16.96 5.83
C GLN A 28 13.09 18.45 6.13
N ALA A 29 13.95 19.18 5.41
CA ALA A 29 14.08 20.63 5.55
C ALA A 29 12.95 21.38 4.82
N LEU A 30 12.58 20.94 3.61
CA LEU A 30 11.50 21.54 2.81
C LEU A 30 10.11 21.27 3.41
N LEU A 31 9.89 20.13 4.06
CA LEU A 31 8.67 19.82 4.80
C LEU A 31 8.29 20.84 5.89
N ARG A 32 9.28 21.60 6.39
CA ARG A 32 9.08 22.62 7.43
C ARG A 32 8.74 24.00 6.86
N LYS A 33 8.91 24.20 5.54
CA LYS A 33 8.62 25.47 4.87
C LYS A 33 7.40 25.25 3.96
N ASP A 34 6.31 25.95 4.21
CA ASP A 34 5.18 26.01 3.29
C ASP A 34 5.60 26.80 2.03
N VAL A 35 6.22 26.10 1.07
CA VAL A 35 6.61 26.69 -0.21
C VAL A 35 5.40 26.72 -1.14
N GLN A 36 5.02 27.90 -1.62
CA GLN A 36 4.01 28.07 -2.66
C GLN A 36 4.68 28.28 -4.02
N VAL A 37 4.29 27.49 -5.02
CA VAL A 37 4.69 27.69 -6.42
C VAL A 37 3.43 27.83 -7.25
N GLU A 38 3.45 28.71 -8.24
CA GLU A 38 2.33 28.86 -9.18
C GLU A 38 2.05 27.55 -9.91
N ASP A 39 0.81 27.07 -9.80
CA ASP A 39 0.32 25.91 -10.52
C ASP A 39 0.41 26.19 -12.03
N LYS A 40 1.27 25.45 -12.73
CA LYS A 40 1.12 25.28 -14.17
C LYS A 40 -0.16 24.49 -14.37
N ASN A 41 -1.26 25.21 -14.56
CA ASN A 41 -2.59 24.69 -14.80
C ASN A 41 -2.62 23.99 -16.18
N ILE A 42 -2.04 22.79 -16.25
CA ILE A 42 -2.19 21.90 -17.40
C ILE A 42 -3.63 21.41 -17.32
N LYS A 43 -4.55 22.10 -18.02
CA LYS A 43 -5.91 21.62 -18.22
C LYS A 43 -5.84 20.22 -18.81
N GLN A 44 -6.33 19.23 -18.07
CA GLN A 44 -6.48 17.88 -18.58
C GLN A 44 -7.59 17.89 -19.64
N GLU A 45 -7.38 17.13 -20.72
CA GLU A 45 -8.42 16.98 -21.72
C GLU A 45 -9.55 16.11 -21.14
N PRO A 46 -10.82 16.52 -21.30
CA PRO A 46 -11.95 15.73 -20.87
C PRO A 46 -11.93 14.36 -21.55
N MET A 47 -12.15 13.29 -20.79
CA MET A 47 -12.15 11.90 -21.29
C MET A 47 -13.47 11.19 -21.03
N ASP A 48 -14.18 10.87 -22.10
CA ASP A 48 -15.33 9.97 -22.10
C ASP A 48 -14.84 8.52 -22.01
N LEU A 49 -15.47 7.71 -21.16
CA LEU A 49 -15.22 6.28 -21.04
C LEU A 49 -16.45 5.52 -21.57
N CYS A 50 -16.26 4.75 -22.64
CA CYS A 50 -17.31 3.94 -23.24
C CYS A 50 -16.95 2.46 -23.14
N TRP A 51 -17.96 1.62 -23.01
CA TRP A 51 -17.80 0.17 -23.05
C TRP A 51 -18.97 -0.47 -23.79
N GLU A 52 -18.66 -1.53 -24.51
CA GLU A 52 -19.63 -2.22 -25.36
C GLU A 52 -19.52 -3.72 -25.18
N HIS A 53 -20.69 -4.36 -25.13
CA HIS A 53 -20.84 -5.80 -25.15
C HIS A 53 -19.93 -6.51 -24.14
N ILE A 54 -19.78 -5.91 -22.95
CA ILE A 54 -18.94 -6.46 -21.89
C ILE A 54 -19.61 -7.72 -21.35
N GLN A 55 -18.94 -8.85 -21.56
CA GLN A 55 -19.35 -10.17 -21.07
C GLN A 55 -18.25 -10.70 -20.16
N ALA A 56 -18.62 -11.19 -18.98
CA ALA A 56 -17.68 -11.75 -18.02
C ALA A 56 -18.18 -13.11 -17.54
N THR A 57 -17.37 -14.14 -17.74
CA THR A 57 -17.67 -15.51 -17.31
C THR A 57 -16.62 -16.00 -16.32
N ALA A 58 -17.05 -16.51 -15.17
CA ALA A 58 -16.17 -17.14 -14.19
C ALA A 58 -16.21 -18.65 -14.37
N THR A 59 -15.04 -19.30 -14.31
CA THR A 59 -14.98 -20.76 -14.23
C THR A 59 -14.85 -21.13 -12.75
N ILE A 60 -15.87 -21.79 -12.22
CA ILE A 60 -15.92 -22.21 -10.82
C ILE A 60 -15.60 -23.71 -10.78
N GLU A 61 -14.60 -24.09 -9.99
CA GLU A 61 -14.36 -25.50 -9.67
C GLU A 61 -15.32 -25.94 -8.58
N GLU A 62 -16.39 -26.65 -8.95
CA GLU A 62 -17.26 -27.33 -7.99
C GLU A 62 -16.64 -28.68 -7.62
N ARG A 63 -16.67 -28.96 -6.31
CA ARG A 63 -16.20 -30.21 -5.72
C ARG A 63 -17.41 -31.03 -5.31
N GLU A 64 -17.74 -32.04 -6.12
CA GLU A 64 -18.82 -32.99 -5.85
C GLU A 64 -18.24 -34.34 -5.39
N GLY A 65 -18.72 -34.85 -4.24
CA GLY A 65 -18.40 -36.19 -3.72
C GLY A 65 -18.29 -36.27 -2.19
N GLN A 66 -18.40 -37.49 -1.63
CA GLN A 66 -18.16 -37.76 -0.21
C GLN A 66 -16.71 -38.24 0.03
N PHE A 67 -16.04 -37.59 0.99
CA PHE A 67 -14.80 -37.90 1.74
C PHE A 67 -13.56 -38.48 1.03
N TRP A 68 -13.69 -39.28 -0.03
CA TRP A 68 -12.58 -39.95 -0.75
C TRP A 68 -12.70 -39.94 -2.29
N CYS A 69 -13.86 -39.60 -2.87
CA CYS A 69 -14.07 -39.59 -4.32
C CYS A 69 -14.56 -38.21 -4.82
N LEU A 70 -13.74 -37.18 -4.60
CA LEU A 70 -14.00 -35.83 -5.08
C LEU A 70 -13.72 -35.74 -6.59
N HIS A 71 -14.78 -35.59 -7.38
CA HIS A 71 -14.65 -35.27 -8.80
C HIS A 71 -14.64 -33.75 -8.96
N LYS A 72 -13.68 -33.26 -9.74
CA LYS A 72 -13.64 -31.84 -10.12
C LYS A 72 -14.60 -31.63 -11.28
N LYS A 73 -15.59 -30.76 -11.09
CA LYS A 73 -16.49 -30.33 -12.15
C LYS A 73 -16.31 -28.83 -12.35
N GLU A 74 -15.85 -28.45 -13.53
CA GLU A 74 -15.76 -27.03 -13.90
C GLU A 74 -17.12 -26.56 -14.39
N VAL A 75 -17.73 -25.61 -13.67
CA VAL A 75 -18.98 -24.97 -14.05
C VAL A 75 -18.68 -23.53 -14.44
N THR A 76 -19.07 -23.13 -15.65
CA THR A 76 -18.95 -21.74 -16.09
C THR A 76 -20.19 -20.97 -15.70
N LYS A 77 -20.01 -19.91 -14.91
CA LYS A 77 -21.09 -18.99 -14.52
C LYS A 77 -20.90 -17.65 -15.22
N GLU A 78 -21.94 -17.19 -15.89
CA GLU A 78 -22.00 -15.85 -16.46
C GLU A 78 -22.29 -14.83 -15.35
N ILE A 79 -21.46 -13.78 -15.28
CA ILE A 79 -21.56 -12.72 -14.27
C ILE A 79 -22.01 -11.41 -14.90
N LEU A 80 -21.51 -11.09 -16.10
CA LEU A 80 -21.96 -9.95 -16.90
C LEU A 80 -22.41 -10.47 -18.26
N ASN A 81 -23.57 -10.02 -18.71
CA ASN A 81 -24.19 -10.39 -19.98
C ASN A 81 -24.47 -9.12 -20.77
N ASP A 82 -23.63 -8.90 -21.79
CA ASP A 82 -23.77 -7.86 -22.81
C ASP A 82 -23.95 -6.43 -22.29
N VAL A 83 -23.14 -6.05 -21.29
CA VAL A 83 -23.24 -4.73 -20.67
C VAL A 83 -22.58 -3.68 -21.56
N SER A 84 -23.36 -2.68 -21.97
CA SER A 84 -22.89 -1.52 -22.75
C SER A 84 -23.23 -0.20 -22.04
N GLY A 85 -22.41 0.82 -22.23
CA GLY A 85 -22.62 2.12 -21.60
C GLY A 85 -21.50 3.14 -21.82
N MET A 86 -21.72 4.33 -21.28
CA MET A 86 -20.82 5.48 -21.39
C MET A 86 -20.84 6.30 -20.10
N ALA A 87 -19.66 6.70 -19.64
CA ALA A 87 -19.45 7.73 -18.64
C ALA A 87 -18.88 8.97 -19.35
N LYS A 88 -19.66 10.07 -19.30
CA LYS A 88 -19.28 11.34 -19.92
C LYS A 88 -18.14 12.00 -19.16
N ALA A 89 -17.32 12.76 -19.86
CA ALA A 89 -16.24 13.52 -19.28
C ALA A 89 -16.73 14.54 -18.27
N GLU A 90 -15.92 14.77 -17.23
CA GLU A 90 -16.22 15.73 -16.16
C GLU A 90 -17.56 15.45 -15.44
N SER A 91 -18.05 14.21 -15.54
CA SER A 91 -19.32 13.78 -14.96
C SER A 91 -19.10 12.75 -13.86
N PHE A 92 -20.07 12.71 -12.94
CA PHE A 92 -20.12 11.69 -11.91
C PHE A 92 -21.24 10.68 -12.22
N LEU A 93 -20.83 9.49 -12.66
CA LEU A 93 -21.68 8.33 -12.92
C LEU A 93 -21.74 7.43 -11.69
N ALA A 94 -22.94 7.23 -11.15
CA ALA A 94 -23.18 6.30 -10.05
C ALA A 94 -23.75 4.97 -10.57
N ILE A 95 -23.09 3.86 -10.27
CA ILE A 95 -23.55 2.50 -10.57
C ILE A 95 -24.34 1.97 -9.37
N LEU A 96 -25.63 1.73 -9.59
CA LEU A 96 -26.61 1.28 -8.63
C LEU A 96 -27.10 -0.13 -9.01
N GLY A 97 -27.56 -0.90 -8.02
CA GLY A 97 -28.19 -2.20 -8.24
C GLY A 97 -28.09 -3.08 -7.00
N PRO A 98 -28.91 -4.14 -6.90
CA PRO A 98 -28.90 -5.05 -5.75
C PRO A 98 -27.55 -5.77 -5.61
N SER A 99 -27.30 -6.37 -4.45
CA SER A 99 -26.12 -7.23 -4.23
C SER A 99 -26.08 -8.36 -5.26
N GLY A 100 -24.91 -8.63 -5.83
CA GLY A 100 -24.74 -9.66 -6.88
C GLY A 100 -25.13 -9.24 -8.30
N SER A 101 -25.53 -7.98 -8.54
CA SER A 101 -25.85 -7.46 -9.89
C SER A 101 -24.67 -7.32 -10.85
N GLY A 102 -23.42 -7.53 -10.39
CA GLY A 102 -22.22 -7.44 -11.23
C GLY A 102 -21.50 -6.08 -11.21
N LYS A 103 -21.90 -5.13 -10.35
CA LYS A 103 -21.30 -3.78 -10.23
C LYS A 103 -19.77 -3.76 -10.10
N THR A 104 -19.24 -4.42 -9.07
CA THR A 104 -17.80 -4.56 -8.83
C THR A 104 -17.11 -5.30 -9.97
N THR A 105 -17.76 -6.33 -10.53
CA THR A 105 -17.24 -7.06 -11.70
C THR A 105 -17.12 -6.15 -12.92
N LEU A 106 -18.09 -5.26 -13.16
CA LEU A 106 -18.03 -4.28 -14.23
C LEU A 106 -16.86 -3.32 -14.03
N LEU A 107 -16.69 -2.74 -12.83
CA LEU A 107 -15.53 -1.89 -12.54
C LEU A 107 -14.18 -2.61 -12.76
N ASN A 108 -14.08 -3.87 -12.33
CA ASN A 108 -12.89 -4.71 -12.55
C ASN A 108 -12.65 -4.97 -14.05
N CYS A 109 -13.70 -5.20 -14.84
CA CYS A 109 -13.59 -5.35 -16.29
C CYS A 109 -13.13 -4.04 -16.97
N LEU A 110 -13.71 -2.91 -16.58
CA LEU A 110 -13.35 -1.58 -17.12
C LEU A 110 -11.90 -1.20 -16.81
N THR A 111 -11.40 -1.55 -15.63
CA THR A 111 -10.02 -1.27 -15.21
C THR A 111 -9.03 -2.35 -15.62
N LYS A 112 -9.50 -3.47 -16.16
CA LYS A 112 -8.72 -4.69 -16.42
C LYS A 112 -7.96 -5.20 -15.19
N ARG A 113 -8.52 -4.99 -13.99
CA ARG A 113 -7.94 -5.44 -12.72
C ARG A 113 -8.69 -6.65 -12.19
N ASN A 114 -8.01 -7.48 -11.38
CA ASN A 114 -8.61 -8.62 -10.69
C ASN A 114 -9.31 -9.64 -11.62
N LEU A 115 -8.84 -9.79 -12.87
CA LEU A 115 -9.46 -10.66 -13.88
C LEU A 115 -9.03 -12.13 -13.81
N GLY A 116 -8.23 -12.54 -12.82
CA GLY A 116 -7.52 -13.84 -12.83
C GLY A 116 -8.42 -15.08 -12.99
N LEU A 117 -9.69 -15.01 -12.60
CA LEU A 117 -10.68 -16.09 -12.74
C LEU A 117 -11.77 -15.78 -13.79
N LEU A 118 -11.71 -14.62 -14.43
CA LEU A 118 -12.73 -14.09 -15.33
C LEU A 118 -12.25 -14.13 -16.78
N LYS A 119 -13.04 -14.74 -17.66
CA LYS A 119 -12.92 -14.57 -19.10
C LYS A 119 -13.80 -13.38 -19.50
N VAL A 120 -13.15 -12.28 -19.87
CA VAL A 120 -13.82 -11.03 -20.29
C VAL A 120 -13.80 -10.91 -21.80
N LYS A 121 -14.95 -10.55 -22.39
CA LYS A 121 -15.11 -10.15 -23.80
C LYS A 121 -15.77 -8.76 -23.84
N GLY A 122 -15.66 -8.09 -24.97
CA GLY A 122 -16.23 -6.77 -25.21
C GLY A 122 -15.16 -5.71 -25.50
N ARG A 123 -15.60 -4.48 -25.71
CA ARG A 123 -14.77 -3.35 -26.15
C ARG A 123 -14.79 -2.25 -25.08
N ILE A 124 -13.63 -1.66 -24.81
CA ILE A 124 -13.51 -0.49 -23.94
C ILE A 124 -12.84 0.61 -24.77
N LEU A 125 -13.50 1.76 -24.84
CA LEU A 125 -13.07 2.91 -25.62
C LEU A 125 -12.91 4.12 -24.70
N VAL A 126 -11.87 4.91 -24.92
CA VAL A 126 -11.68 6.20 -24.25
C VAL A 126 -11.59 7.28 -25.33
N ASN A 127 -12.50 8.25 -25.28
CA ASN A 127 -12.71 9.23 -26.36
C ASN A 127 -12.80 8.55 -27.74
N GLY A 128 -13.58 7.46 -27.83
CA GLY A 128 -13.75 6.62 -29.02
C GLY A 128 -12.56 5.70 -29.37
N LYS A 129 -11.39 5.84 -28.71
CA LYS A 129 -10.21 5.02 -29.03
C LYS A 129 -10.21 3.73 -28.24
N HIS A 130 -10.07 2.62 -28.95
CA HIS A 130 -9.85 1.32 -28.36
C HIS A 130 -8.67 1.34 -27.40
N THR A 131 -8.96 1.12 -26.11
CA THR A 131 -7.94 1.16 -25.07
C THR A 131 -7.56 -0.27 -24.70
N GLY A 132 -6.37 -0.68 -25.15
CA GLY A 132 -5.75 -1.96 -24.81
C GLY A 132 -5.24 -1.96 -23.37
N GLU A 133 -3.98 -2.24 -23.16
CA GLU A 133 -3.35 -2.21 -21.82
C GLU A 133 -3.23 -0.77 -21.25
N ASP A 134 -3.40 0.24 -22.09
CA ASP A 134 -3.17 1.66 -21.76
C ASP A 134 -4.19 2.27 -20.78
N ILE A 135 -5.33 1.59 -20.53
CA ILE A 135 -6.38 2.12 -19.63
C ILE A 135 -5.86 2.27 -18.20
N CYS A 136 -4.92 1.42 -17.79
CA CYS A 136 -4.29 1.47 -16.48
C CYS A 136 -3.41 2.73 -16.28
N ASP A 137 -2.94 3.36 -17.35
CA ASP A 137 -2.06 4.53 -17.27
C ASP A 137 -2.86 5.85 -17.17
N ILE A 138 -4.10 5.86 -17.67
CA ILE A 138 -5.01 7.01 -17.68
C ILE A 138 -6.09 6.95 -16.60
N SER A 139 -6.35 5.76 -16.04
CA SER A 139 -7.36 5.55 -15.01
C SER A 139 -6.76 5.14 -13.66
N SER A 140 -7.45 5.50 -12.59
CA SER A 140 -7.18 5.02 -11.24
C SER A 140 -8.36 4.23 -10.69
N TYR A 141 -8.07 3.23 -9.86
CA TYR A 141 -9.07 2.39 -9.24
C TYR A 141 -8.93 2.44 -7.72
N VAL A 142 -10.00 2.85 -7.04
CA VAL A 142 -10.12 2.84 -5.58
C VAL A 142 -10.93 1.62 -5.19
N GLN A 143 -10.28 0.69 -4.50
CA GLN A 143 -10.91 -0.52 -3.97
C GLN A 143 -11.87 -0.22 -2.81
N GLN A 144 -12.79 -1.16 -2.58
CA GLN A 144 -13.70 -1.14 -1.42
C GLN A 144 -12.94 -1.13 -0.09
N ASP A 145 -11.87 -1.93 0.04
CA ASP A 145 -11.06 -2.00 1.26
C ASP A 145 -9.91 -1.00 1.26
N ASP A 146 -9.96 -0.11 2.25
CA ASP A 146 -8.95 0.90 2.52
C ASP A 146 -7.78 0.30 3.32
N LEU A 147 -6.92 -0.46 2.66
CA LEU A 147 -5.71 -1.02 3.26
C LEU A 147 -4.63 0.06 3.39
N PHE A 148 -4.18 0.32 4.61
CA PHE A 148 -3.13 1.29 4.93
C PHE A 148 -2.23 0.78 6.05
N ILE A 149 -1.00 1.30 6.11
CA ILE A 149 -0.13 1.16 7.28
C ILE A 149 -0.60 2.15 8.35
N GLY A 150 -1.19 1.65 9.43
CA GLY A 150 -1.74 2.48 10.50
C GLY A 150 -0.71 3.37 11.22
N LEU A 151 0.57 3.02 11.19
CA LEU A 151 1.65 3.73 11.89
C LEU A 151 2.18 4.97 11.15
N LEU A 152 1.83 5.13 9.87
CA LEU A 152 2.20 6.30 9.08
C LEU A 152 1.21 7.45 9.32
N THR A 153 1.67 8.68 9.15
CA THR A 153 0.76 9.84 9.04
C THR A 153 0.20 9.96 7.63
N VAL A 154 -0.90 10.70 7.48
CA VAL A 154 -1.50 11.04 6.17
C VAL A 154 -0.45 11.60 5.21
N ARG A 155 0.35 12.58 5.65
CA ARG A 155 1.37 13.22 4.85
C ARG A 155 2.51 12.26 4.47
N GLU A 156 2.95 11.41 5.40
CA GLU A 156 3.99 10.41 5.14
C GLU A 156 3.55 9.37 4.11
N HIS A 157 2.32 8.89 4.23
CA HIS A 157 1.73 7.93 3.30
C HIS A 157 1.63 8.49 1.88
N LEU A 158 1.12 9.73 1.75
CA LEU A 158 1.02 10.38 0.45
C LEU A 158 2.39 10.68 -0.16
N TRP A 159 3.36 11.10 0.65
CA TRP A 159 4.71 11.35 0.16
C TRP A 159 5.41 10.07 -0.31
N PHE A 160 5.28 8.98 0.45
CA PHE A 160 5.80 7.67 0.05
C PHE A 160 5.25 7.25 -1.32
N ASN A 161 3.93 7.35 -1.50
CA ASN A 161 3.27 7.04 -2.76
C ASN A 161 3.70 7.99 -3.89
N ALA A 162 3.84 9.28 -3.59
CA ALA A 162 4.22 10.29 -4.58
C ALA A 162 5.60 10.00 -5.18
N ILE A 163 6.59 9.63 -4.37
CA ILE A 163 7.94 9.36 -4.90
C ILE A 163 8.00 8.11 -5.77
N LEU A 164 7.20 7.10 -5.45
CA LEU A 164 7.21 5.84 -6.19
C LEU A 164 6.43 5.92 -7.50
N ARG A 165 5.37 6.75 -7.53
CA ARG A 165 4.40 6.81 -8.63
C ARG A 165 4.52 8.04 -9.53
N LEU A 166 5.09 9.15 -9.04
CA LEU A 166 5.32 10.34 -9.87
C LEU A 166 6.58 10.19 -10.73
N ASP A 167 6.67 11.04 -11.75
CA ASP A 167 7.77 11.03 -12.70
C ASP A 167 9.12 11.29 -12.01
N ARG A 168 10.17 10.61 -12.48
CA ARG A 168 11.52 10.67 -11.91
C ARG A 168 12.20 12.01 -12.14
N ASP A 169 11.78 12.72 -13.19
CA ASP A 169 12.34 14.01 -13.59
C ASP A 169 11.82 15.17 -12.73
N LEU A 170 10.76 14.95 -11.94
CA LEU A 170 10.23 15.96 -11.03
C LEU A 170 11.22 16.29 -9.92
N GLN A 171 11.30 17.57 -9.59
CA GLN A 171 12.11 18.02 -8.47
C GLN A 171 11.44 17.68 -7.14
N ASP A 172 12.24 17.48 -6.09
CA ASP A 172 11.75 17.13 -4.75
C ASP A 172 10.70 18.15 -4.24
N TYR A 173 10.83 19.44 -4.59
CA TYR A 173 9.85 20.47 -4.21
C TYR A 173 8.49 20.29 -4.90
N GLU A 174 8.47 19.89 -6.18
CA GLU A 174 7.24 19.67 -6.96
C GLU A 174 6.44 18.49 -6.39
N ILE A 175 7.16 17.45 -5.93
CA ILE A 175 6.55 16.30 -5.24
C ILE A 175 5.90 16.75 -3.93
N ILE A 176 6.59 17.55 -3.12
CA ILE A 176 6.06 18.05 -1.84
C ILE A 176 4.82 18.91 -2.07
N GLN A 177 4.89 19.80 -3.06
CA GLN A 177 3.77 20.64 -3.42
C GLN A 177 2.59 19.81 -3.88
N ARG A 178 2.80 18.83 -4.77
CA ARG A 178 1.73 17.95 -5.23
C ARG A 178 1.02 17.24 -4.07
N VAL A 179 1.78 16.78 -3.07
CA VAL A 179 1.21 16.19 -1.86
C VAL A 179 0.39 17.21 -1.07
N SER A 180 0.90 18.43 -0.90
CA SER A 180 0.22 19.54 -0.21
C SER A 180 -1.10 19.93 -0.90
N ASP A 181 -1.11 19.94 -2.23
CA ASP A 181 -2.29 20.27 -3.03
C ASP A 181 -3.36 19.19 -2.90
N VAL A 182 -2.98 17.92 -3.00
CA VAL A 182 -3.88 16.78 -2.82
C VAL A 182 -4.47 16.75 -1.40
N ILE A 183 -3.66 17.02 -0.37
CA ILE A 183 -4.16 17.14 1.02
C ILE A 183 -5.20 18.25 1.14
N LYS A 184 -4.97 19.39 0.48
CA LYS A 184 -5.90 20.53 0.48
C LYS A 184 -7.18 20.18 -0.26
N GLU A 185 -7.05 19.60 -1.45
CA GLU A 185 -8.14 19.19 -2.33
C GLU A 185 -9.08 18.17 -1.68
N MET A 186 -8.53 17.21 -0.95
CA MET A 186 -9.30 16.19 -0.24
C MET A 186 -9.76 16.62 1.16
N GLY A 187 -9.54 17.89 1.55
CA GLY A 187 -9.96 18.40 2.85
C GLY A 187 -9.27 17.73 4.05
N LEU A 188 -8.05 17.21 3.86
CA LEU A 188 -7.29 16.46 4.88
C LEU A 188 -6.31 17.33 5.70
N ARG A 189 -6.34 18.66 5.53
CA ARG A 189 -5.42 19.59 6.21
C ARG A 189 -5.40 19.46 7.74
N LYS A 190 -6.55 19.21 8.36
CA LYS A 190 -6.65 19.07 9.82
C LYS A 190 -5.98 17.81 10.35
N CYS A 191 -5.89 16.76 9.54
CA CYS A 191 -5.40 15.44 9.92
C CYS A 191 -4.12 15.02 9.19
N GLU A 192 -3.45 15.95 8.50
CA GLU A 192 -2.26 15.66 7.69
C GLU A 192 -1.09 15.04 8.49
N ASN A 193 -0.95 15.40 9.76
CA ASN A 193 0.09 14.90 10.67
C ASN A 193 -0.46 13.87 11.67
N THR A 194 -1.73 13.48 11.52
CA THR A 194 -2.36 12.44 12.33
C THR A 194 -1.99 11.06 11.78
N THR A 195 -1.72 10.11 12.66
CA THR A 195 -1.51 8.71 12.31
C THR A 195 -2.78 8.10 11.72
N ILE A 196 -2.65 7.31 10.66
CA ILE A 196 -3.79 6.68 9.99
C ILE A 196 -4.56 5.77 10.97
N GLY A 197 -3.80 4.99 11.75
CA GLY A 197 -4.29 4.09 12.79
C GLY A 197 -5.09 2.89 12.25
N GLU A 198 -5.37 1.96 13.15
CA GLU A 198 -6.40 0.95 12.92
C GLU A 198 -7.78 1.52 13.30
N PRO A 199 -8.86 1.09 12.62
CA PRO A 199 -10.20 1.55 12.94
C PRO A 199 -10.53 1.29 14.42
N GLY A 200 -10.95 2.32 15.14
CA GLY A 200 -11.41 2.21 16.53
C GLY A 200 -10.36 2.48 17.62
N LEU A 201 -9.10 2.76 17.27
CA LEU A 201 -8.09 3.21 18.24
C LEU A 201 -8.11 4.72 18.46
N ALA A 202 -7.86 5.16 19.70
CA ALA A 202 -7.76 6.59 20.04
C ALA A 202 -6.59 7.24 19.28
N LYS A 203 -6.84 8.36 18.58
CA LYS A 203 -5.94 9.09 17.64
C LYS A 203 -5.74 8.44 16.26
N SER A 204 -6.77 7.81 15.70
CA SER A 204 -6.83 7.37 14.29
C SER A 204 -7.68 8.31 13.44
N LEU A 205 -7.61 8.16 12.11
CA LEU A 205 -8.50 8.87 11.18
C LEU A 205 -9.95 8.38 11.32
N SER A 206 -10.92 9.28 11.14
CA SER A 206 -12.32 8.88 10.95
C SER A 206 -12.49 8.06 9.66
N GLY A 207 -13.56 7.26 9.57
CA GLY A 207 -13.84 6.46 8.38
C GLY A 207 -13.93 7.30 7.10
N GLY A 208 -14.59 8.47 7.18
CA GLY A 208 -14.68 9.39 6.04
C GLY A 208 -13.33 10.01 5.65
N GLU A 209 -12.47 10.35 6.61
CA GLU A 209 -11.11 10.84 6.34
C GLU A 209 -10.22 9.75 5.73
N ARG A 210 -10.35 8.50 6.20
CA ARG A 210 -9.66 7.34 5.65
C ARG A 210 -10.04 7.08 4.19
N LYS A 211 -11.34 7.19 3.85
CA LYS A 211 -11.81 7.11 2.46
C LYS A 211 -11.25 8.23 1.59
N ARG A 212 -11.26 9.47 2.08
CA ARG A 212 -10.64 10.60 1.36
C ARG A 212 -9.13 10.43 1.20
N LEU A 213 -8.44 9.77 2.13
CA LEU A 213 -7.02 9.40 1.96
C LEU A 213 -6.81 8.37 0.84
N ALA A 214 -7.74 7.43 0.66
CA ALA A 214 -7.69 6.47 -0.45
C ALA A 214 -7.81 7.21 -1.79
N PHE A 215 -8.77 8.14 -1.88
CA PHE A 215 -8.90 9.00 -3.06
C PHE A 215 -7.66 9.86 -3.29
N ALA A 216 -7.12 10.48 -2.22
CA ALA A 216 -5.90 11.26 -2.27
C ALA A 216 -4.72 10.46 -2.84
N THR A 217 -4.57 9.20 -2.42
CA THR A 217 -3.49 8.30 -2.87
C THR A 217 -3.55 8.08 -4.38
N GLU A 218 -4.74 7.87 -4.93
CA GLU A 218 -4.94 7.72 -6.37
C GLU A 218 -4.85 9.04 -7.14
N LEU A 219 -5.30 10.14 -6.53
CA LEU A 219 -5.26 11.46 -7.14
C LEU A 219 -3.82 11.97 -7.34
N LEU A 220 -2.83 11.48 -6.58
CA LEU A 220 -1.43 11.90 -6.72
C LEU A 220 -0.95 11.90 -8.17
N VAL A 221 -1.28 10.85 -8.93
CA VAL A 221 -0.84 10.69 -10.33
C VAL A 221 -1.63 11.51 -11.36
N LYS A 222 -2.62 12.29 -10.91
CA LYS A 222 -3.56 13.08 -11.73
C LYS A 222 -4.28 12.21 -12.78
N PRO A 223 -5.03 11.16 -12.37
CA PRO A 223 -5.77 10.33 -13.32
C PRO A 223 -6.88 11.14 -13.99
N THR A 224 -7.15 10.93 -15.28
CA THR A 224 -8.31 11.56 -15.95
C THR A 224 -9.60 10.84 -15.61
N ILE A 225 -9.54 9.52 -15.44
CA ILE A 225 -10.68 8.67 -15.10
C ILE A 225 -10.45 8.04 -13.72
N MET A 226 -11.44 8.07 -12.84
CA MET A 226 -11.35 7.48 -11.51
C MET A 226 -12.55 6.58 -11.25
N LEU A 227 -12.26 5.30 -10.98
CA LEU A 227 -13.27 4.29 -10.68
C LEU A 227 -13.21 3.96 -9.19
N CYS A 228 -14.33 4.08 -8.49
CA CYS A 228 -14.41 3.90 -7.04
C CYS A 228 -15.38 2.79 -6.68
N ASP A 229 -14.91 1.76 -5.99
CA ASP A 229 -15.76 0.65 -5.56
C ASP A 229 -16.29 0.88 -4.14
N GLU A 230 -17.60 0.99 -4.01
CA GLU A 230 -18.33 1.22 -2.75
C GLU A 230 -17.70 2.27 -1.81
N PRO A 231 -17.49 3.52 -2.26
CA PRO A 231 -16.81 4.54 -1.47
C PRO A 231 -17.56 4.94 -0.19
N THR A 232 -18.86 4.65 -0.10
CA THR A 232 -19.72 4.98 1.04
C THR A 232 -19.92 3.81 2.02
N SER A 233 -19.32 2.65 1.76
CA SER A 233 -19.51 1.47 2.60
C SER A 233 -18.93 1.68 4.00
N GLY A 234 -19.67 1.27 5.04
CA GLY A 234 -19.27 1.40 6.44
C GLY A 234 -19.27 2.83 7.00
N LEU A 235 -19.85 3.81 6.27
CA LEU A 235 -19.99 5.19 6.73
C LEU A 235 -21.42 5.52 7.14
N ASP A 236 -21.58 6.46 8.07
CA ASP A 236 -22.87 7.09 8.33
C ASP A 236 -23.25 8.05 7.18
N SER A 237 -24.51 8.49 7.16
CA SER A 237 -25.03 9.34 6.08
C SER A 237 -24.29 10.68 5.95
N PHE A 238 -23.83 11.25 7.07
CA PHE A 238 -23.11 12.52 7.07
C PHE A 238 -21.69 12.37 6.49
N MET A 239 -20.94 11.37 6.93
CA MET A 239 -19.61 11.06 6.39
C MET A 239 -19.69 10.63 4.92
N ALA A 240 -20.68 9.80 4.57
CA ALA A 240 -20.93 9.40 3.18
C ALA A 240 -21.17 10.62 2.29
N ARG A 241 -22.02 11.56 2.72
CA ARG A 241 -22.25 12.83 1.99
C ARG A 241 -20.96 13.62 1.78
N SER A 242 -20.11 13.69 2.79
CA SER A 242 -18.81 14.38 2.68
C SER A 242 -17.84 13.68 1.72
N VAL A 243 -17.80 12.35 1.70
CA VAL A 243 -16.96 11.54 0.80
C VAL A 243 -17.45 11.68 -0.65
N VAL A 244 -18.76 11.58 -0.88
CA VAL A 244 -19.38 11.76 -2.20
C VAL A 244 -19.23 13.20 -2.69
N GLY A 245 -19.33 14.19 -1.80
CA GLY A 245 -19.05 15.59 -2.12
C GLY A 245 -17.64 15.78 -2.67
N ALA A 246 -16.63 15.13 -2.09
CA ALA A 246 -15.26 15.17 -2.60
C ALA A 246 -15.13 14.54 -4.00
N LEU A 247 -15.83 13.42 -4.27
CA LEU A 247 -15.89 12.82 -5.61
C LEU A 247 -16.51 13.78 -6.63
N LYS A 248 -17.62 14.44 -6.25
CA LYS A 248 -18.27 15.45 -7.10
C LYS A 248 -17.37 16.65 -7.37
N ASP A 249 -16.64 17.12 -6.37
CA ASP A 249 -15.69 18.23 -6.52
C ASP A 249 -14.54 17.85 -7.46
N MET A 250 -14.08 16.60 -7.45
CA MET A 250 -13.13 16.10 -8.45
C MET A 250 -13.76 16.05 -9.84
N ALA A 251 -15.01 15.61 -9.98
CA ALA A 251 -15.69 15.63 -11.27
C ALA A 251 -15.76 17.05 -11.86
N ASN A 252 -16.14 18.03 -11.03
CA ASN A 252 -16.19 19.45 -11.40
C ASN A 252 -14.82 20.04 -11.79
N LYS A 253 -13.71 19.39 -11.43
CA LYS A 253 -12.34 19.81 -11.80
C LYS A 253 -11.82 19.16 -13.07
N GLY A 254 -12.67 18.39 -13.77
CA GLY A 254 -12.34 17.79 -15.05
C GLY A 254 -12.07 16.29 -15.01
N HIS A 255 -12.31 15.63 -13.86
CA HIS A 255 -12.15 14.18 -13.74
C HIS A 255 -13.44 13.45 -14.13
N THR A 256 -13.33 12.29 -14.78
CA THR A 256 -14.46 11.40 -15.04
C THR A 256 -14.57 10.42 -13.89
N ILE A 257 -15.64 10.49 -13.09
CA ILE A 257 -15.81 9.66 -11.90
C ILE A 257 -16.87 8.60 -12.14
N VAL A 258 -16.52 7.33 -11.92
CA VAL A 258 -17.46 6.21 -11.92
C VAL A 258 -17.42 5.56 -10.55
N ALA A 259 -18.54 5.50 -9.82
CA ALA A 259 -18.56 4.87 -8.50
C ALA A 259 -19.72 3.88 -8.33
N THR A 260 -19.46 2.72 -7.73
CA THR A 260 -20.52 1.80 -7.31
C THR A 260 -21.07 2.26 -5.96
N ILE A 261 -22.37 2.46 -5.86
CA ILE A 261 -22.99 2.94 -4.61
C ILE A 261 -24.17 2.04 -4.27
N HIS A 262 -24.11 1.44 -3.09
CA HIS A 262 -25.19 0.63 -2.55
C HIS A 262 -26.11 1.52 -1.70
N GLN A 263 -27.40 1.59 -2.05
CA GLN A 263 -28.45 2.31 -1.31
C GLN A 263 -28.04 3.73 -0.84
N PRO A 264 -27.86 4.68 -1.77
CA PRO A 264 -27.56 6.06 -1.41
C PRO A 264 -28.74 6.74 -0.70
N SER A 265 -28.44 7.57 0.30
CA SER A 265 -29.45 8.50 0.84
C SER A 265 -29.90 9.49 -0.23
N SER A 266 -31.08 10.09 -0.06
CA SER A 266 -31.62 11.08 -1.00
C SER A 266 -30.63 12.24 -1.25
N ASP A 267 -29.97 12.70 -0.20
CA ASP A 267 -28.93 13.74 -0.27
C ASP A 267 -27.75 13.35 -1.17
N VAL A 268 -27.33 12.09 -1.12
CA VAL A 268 -26.24 11.55 -1.92
C VAL A 268 -26.70 11.32 -3.36
N PHE A 269 -27.92 10.82 -3.54
CA PHE A 269 -28.54 10.64 -4.87
C PHE A 269 -28.64 11.96 -5.65
N ASP A 270 -28.91 13.06 -4.95
CA ASP A 270 -28.94 14.40 -5.54
C ASP A 270 -27.57 14.90 -6.01
N MET A 271 -26.48 14.25 -5.62
CA MET A 271 -25.13 14.64 -6.06
C MET A 271 -24.75 14.09 -7.44
N PHE A 272 -25.36 12.99 -7.88
CA PHE A 272 -25.01 12.33 -9.14
C PHE A 272 -25.47 13.10 -10.37
N ASN A 273 -24.70 13.01 -11.46
CA ASN A 273 -25.08 13.52 -12.78
C ASN A 273 -25.91 12.45 -13.51
N ASP A 274 -25.28 11.31 -13.73
CA ASP A 274 -25.82 10.16 -14.44
C ASP A 274 -25.86 8.95 -13.49
N ILE A 275 -26.78 8.02 -13.75
CA ILE A 275 -26.87 6.76 -13.03
C ILE A 275 -26.88 5.59 -14.02
N LEU A 276 -26.17 4.52 -13.65
CA LEU A 276 -26.25 3.20 -14.28
C LEU A 276 -26.92 2.26 -13.30
N ILE A 277 -28.05 1.68 -13.66
CA ILE A 277 -28.75 0.68 -12.85
C ILE A 277 -28.49 -0.69 -13.45
N MET A 278 -28.02 -1.63 -12.64
CA MET A 278 -27.69 -2.99 -13.06
C MET A 278 -28.49 -4.03 -12.27
N LYS A 279 -28.81 -5.15 -12.93
CA LYS A 279 -29.42 -6.33 -12.30
C LYS A 279 -28.98 -7.59 -13.02
N GLU A 280 -28.62 -8.62 -12.25
CA GLU A 280 -28.23 -9.94 -12.79
C GLU A 280 -27.20 -9.87 -13.94
N GLY A 281 -26.25 -8.92 -13.88
CA GLY A 281 -25.22 -8.76 -14.89
C GLY A 281 -25.67 -8.06 -16.17
N ARG A 282 -26.88 -7.48 -16.24
CA ARG A 282 -27.40 -6.71 -17.36
C ARG A 282 -27.70 -5.26 -16.98
N THR A 283 -27.75 -4.38 -17.98
CA THR A 283 -28.13 -2.97 -17.81
C THR A 283 -29.65 -2.81 -17.76
N VAL A 284 -30.15 -2.13 -16.74
CA VAL A 284 -31.57 -1.80 -16.56
C VAL A 284 -31.85 -0.38 -17.04
N PHE A 285 -30.94 0.55 -16.75
CA PHE A 285 -31.05 1.93 -17.17
C PHE A 285 -29.67 2.58 -17.16
N LEU A 286 -29.40 3.46 -18.12
CA LEU A 286 -28.24 4.35 -18.10
C LEU A 286 -28.65 5.73 -18.62
N GLY A 287 -28.31 6.77 -17.87
CA GLY A 287 -28.54 8.15 -18.29
C GLY A 287 -28.71 9.12 -17.12
N PRO A 288 -29.20 10.34 -17.38
CA PRO A 288 -29.46 11.32 -16.35
C PRO A 288 -30.47 10.80 -15.32
N LYS A 289 -30.23 11.09 -14.03
CA LYS A 289 -31.13 10.61 -12.95
C LYS A 289 -32.59 11.04 -13.09
N GLN A 290 -32.86 12.16 -13.77
CA GLN A 290 -34.21 12.65 -14.02
C GLN A 290 -34.95 11.78 -15.04
N ASP A 291 -34.22 11.22 -16.00
CA ASP A 291 -34.79 10.38 -17.05
C ASP A 291 -35.04 8.95 -16.56
N ALA A 292 -34.29 8.50 -15.55
CA ALA A 292 -34.57 7.25 -14.86
C ALA A 292 -36.00 7.25 -14.31
N MET A 293 -36.41 8.31 -13.61
CA MET A 293 -37.76 8.41 -13.06
C MET A 293 -38.85 8.33 -14.14
N LYS A 294 -38.61 8.95 -15.30
CA LYS A 294 -39.52 8.88 -16.45
C LYS A 294 -39.57 7.48 -17.04
N PHE A 295 -38.43 6.81 -17.20
CA PHE A 295 -38.35 5.44 -17.71
C PHE A 295 -39.14 4.45 -16.84
N PHE A 296 -38.95 4.50 -15.52
CA PHE A 296 -39.72 3.64 -14.61
C PHE A 296 -41.23 3.96 -14.64
N SER A 297 -41.60 5.24 -14.78
CA SER A 297 -43.00 5.65 -14.92
C SER A 297 -43.64 5.16 -16.23
N GLU A 298 -42.89 5.15 -17.34
CA GLU A 298 -43.31 4.57 -18.63
C GLU A 298 -43.59 3.06 -18.51
N LEU A 299 -42.89 2.37 -17.60
CA LEU A 299 -43.09 0.95 -17.26
C LEU A 299 -44.17 0.71 -16.19
N SER A 300 -45.00 1.72 -15.88
CA SER A 300 -46.04 1.66 -14.83
C SER A 300 -45.51 1.57 -13.40
N TYR A 301 -44.24 1.93 -13.16
CA TYR A 301 -43.64 2.05 -11.84
C TYR A 301 -43.49 3.52 -11.44
N GLU A 302 -44.51 4.08 -10.78
CA GLU A 302 -44.47 5.44 -10.25
C GLU A 302 -43.92 5.49 -8.82
N CYS A 303 -42.83 6.24 -8.64
CA CYS A 303 -42.25 6.47 -7.32
C CYS A 303 -43.14 7.41 -6.49
N PRO A 304 -43.47 7.06 -5.23
CA PRO A 304 -44.19 7.96 -4.33
C PRO A 304 -43.41 9.26 -4.06
N ARG A 305 -44.12 10.39 -3.87
CA ARG A 305 -43.52 11.74 -3.74
C ARG A 305 -42.54 11.92 -2.57
N HIS A 306 -42.69 11.16 -1.50
CA HIS A 306 -41.88 11.27 -0.28
C HIS A 306 -40.98 10.04 -0.06
N TYR A 307 -40.76 9.26 -1.12
CA TYR A 307 -39.90 8.09 -1.08
C TYR A 307 -38.57 8.42 -1.77
N ASN A 308 -37.48 7.82 -1.27
CA ASN A 308 -36.18 7.98 -1.90
C ASN A 308 -36.18 7.26 -3.25
N PRO A 309 -35.94 7.96 -4.38
CA PRO A 309 -35.90 7.33 -5.70
C PRO A 309 -34.93 6.16 -5.78
N ALA A 310 -33.77 6.27 -5.13
CA ALA A 310 -32.77 5.22 -5.14
C ALA A 310 -33.27 3.93 -4.48
N ASP A 311 -33.96 4.06 -3.35
CA ASP A 311 -34.57 2.92 -2.65
C ASP A 311 -35.72 2.34 -3.47
N TYR A 312 -36.52 3.20 -4.12
CA TYR A 312 -37.62 2.77 -4.98
C TYR A 312 -37.13 1.89 -6.14
N PHE A 313 -36.06 2.31 -6.81
CA PHE A 313 -35.47 1.51 -7.87
C PHE A 313 -35.01 0.14 -7.34
N MET A 314 -34.43 0.08 -6.14
CA MET A 314 -34.01 -1.20 -5.56
C MET A 314 -35.20 -2.12 -5.25
N ASP A 315 -36.29 -1.57 -4.72
CA ASP A 315 -37.51 -2.33 -4.41
C ASP A 315 -38.12 -2.92 -5.69
N VAL A 316 -38.28 -2.09 -6.73
CA VAL A 316 -38.76 -2.56 -8.04
C VAL A 316 -37.86 -3.65 -8.61
N LEU A 317 -36.55 -3.48 -8.51
CA LEU A 317 -35.57 -4.48 -8.97
C LEU A 317 -35.57 -5.76 -8.15
N HIS A 318 -36.02 -5.73 -6.90
CA HIS A 318 -36.11 -6.94 -6.08
C HIS A 318 -37.36 -7.76 -6.42
N ASP A 319 -38.48 -7.10 -6.75
CA ASP A 319 -39.78 -7.74 -6.96
C ASP A 319 -39.99 -8.27 -8.39
N THR A 320 -39.33 -7.67 -9.37
CA THR A 320 -39.42 -8.11 -10.78
C THR A 320 -38.37 -9.17 -11.12
N PRO A 321 -38.53 -9.96 -12.18
CA PRO A 321 -37.42 -10.70 -12.78
C PRO A 321 -36.49 -9.75 -13.56
N GLY A 322 -35.18 -10.06 -13.64
CA GLY A 322 -34.22 -9.20 -14.33
C GLY A 322 -34.46 -9.07 -15.83
N GLN A 323 -34.85 -10.17 -16.48
CA GLN A 323 -35.09 -10.22 -17.93
C GLN A 323 -36.10 -9.18 -18.41
N GLU A 324 -37.28 -9.10 -17.80
CA GLU A 324 -38.38 -8.24 -18.28
C GLU A 324 -38.00 -6.75 -18.35
N ILE A 325 -37.34 -6.23 -17.31
CA ILE A 325 -36.95 -4.81 -17.28
C ILE A 325 -35.75 -4.55 -18.18
N CYS A 326 -34.78 -5.47 -18.23
CA CYS A 326 -33.60 -5.30 -19.09
C CYS A 326 -33.99 -5.31 -20.57
N ASP A 327 -34.88 -6.21 -20.98
CA ASP A 327 -35.35 -6.29 -22.37
C ASP A 327 -36.16 -5.02 -22.74
N SER A 328 -36.95 -4.49 -21.80
CA SER A 328 -37.64 -3.21 -21.98
C SER A 328 -36.69 -2.02 -22.15
N PHE A 329 -35.52 -2.05 -21.49
CA PHE A 329 -34.48 -1.05 -21.68
C PHE A 329 -33.81 -1.18 -23.05
N ASP A 330 -33.51 -2.40 -23.49
CA ASP A 330 -32.89 -2.68 -24.78
C ASP A 330 -33.73 -2.15 -25.96
N GLU A 331 -35.05 -2.14 -25.82
CA GLU A 331 -36.01 -1.58 -26.80
C GLU A 331 -36.25 -0.06 -26.62
N SER A 332 -35.81 0.52 -25.51
CA SER A 332 -36.10 1.92 -25.18
C SER A 332 -35.31 2.93 -25.99
N LYS A 333 -35.82 4.17 -26.05
CA LYS A 333 -35.11 5.32 -26.64
C LYS A 333 -33.74 5.57 -25.98
N TYR A 334 -33.62 5.28 -24.68
CA TYR A 334 -32.40 5.53 -23.90
C TYR A 334 -31.26 4.60 -24.31
N SER A 335 -31.55 3.31 -24.54
CA SER A 335 -30.55 2.35 -25.07
C SER A 335 -30.05 2.77 -26.45
N ASN A 336 -30.96 3.22 -27.31
CA ASN A 336 -30.60 3.72 -28.64
C ASN A 336 -29.71 4.97 -28.55
N GLU A 337 -30.04 5.96 -27.70
CA GLU A 337 -29.21 7.15 -27.50
C GLU A 337 -27.78 6.82 -27.06
N ILE A 338 -27.60 5.79 -26.23
CA ILE A 338 -26.28 5.32 -25.81
C ILE A 338 -25.54 4.69 -26.99
N LYS A 339 -26.18 3.80 -27.75
CA LYS A 339 -25.59 3.18 -28.95
C LYS A 339 -25.15 4.26 -29.95
N TYR A 340 -26.03 5.20 -30.28
CA TYR A 340 -25.70 6.33 -31.16
C TYR A 340 -24.58 7.20 -30.60
N GLY A 341 -24.55 7.45 -29.29
CA GLY A 341 -23.50 8.24 -28.64
C GLY A 341 -22.12 7.58 -28.72
N VAL A 342 -22.07 6.25 -28.58
CA VAL A 342 -20.84 5.47 -28.71
C VAL A 342 -20.40 5.39 -30.17
N ASP A 343 -21.32 5.08 -31.10
CA ASP A 343 -21.06 5.02 -32.54
C ASP A 343 -20.55 6.38 -33.06
N ALA A 344 -21.15 7.49 -32.62
CA ALA A 344 -20.72 8.84 -33.00
C ALA A 344 -19.29 9.17 -32.56
N GLN A 345 -18.80 8.60 -31.45
CA GLN A 345 -17.41 8.78 -31.04
C GLN A 345 -16.44 7.98 -31.90
N GLU A 346 -16.83 6.79 -32.34
CA GLU A 346 -16.05 5.95 -33.26
C GLU A 346 -15.94 6.64 -34.64
N ASP A 347 -17.05 7.17 -35.17
CA ASP A 347 -17.10 7.90 -36.45
C ASP A 347 -16.26 9.20 -36.47
N VAL A 348 -16.19 9.93 -35.36
CA VAL A 348 -15.39 11.16 -35.24
C VAL A 348 -13.89 10.86 -35.34
N LEU A 349 -13.46 9.68 -34.89
CA LEU A 349 -12.06 9.25 -34.99
C LEU A 349 -11.68 8.81 -36.39
N ASP A 350 -12.56 8.08 -37.08
CA ASP A 350 -12.33 7.66 -38.46
C ASP A 350 -12.19 8.87 -39.42
N ASN A 351 -12.87 9.98 -39.10
CA ASN A 351 -12.76 11.24 -39.84
C ASN A 351 -11.57 12.13 -39.43
N LYS A 352 -10.99 11.94 -38.24
CA LYS A 352 -9.77 12.64 -37.82
C LYS A 352 -8.54 11.96 -38.43
N SER A 353 -8.12 12.49 -39.57
CA SER A 353 -6.92 12.07 -40.30
C SER A 353 -5.68 11.81 -39.41
N ILE A 354 -4.85 10.87 -39.88
CA ILE A 354 -3.65 10.27 -39.29
C ILE A 354 -2.60 11.26 -38.71
N GLY A 355 -2.76 12.58 -38.90
CA GLY A 355 -1.84 13.62 -38.44
C GLY A 355 -1.88 13.94 -36.94
N GLU A 356 -3.03 13.83 -36.26
CA GLU A 356 -3.16 14.10 -34.82
C GLU A 356 -2.85 12.87 -33.93
N MET A 357 -2.71 11.68 -34.53
CA MET A 357 -2.43 10.42 -33.83
C MET A 357 -1.12 10.47 -33.00
N LYS A 358 -0.14 11.27 -33.43
CA LYS A 358 1.15 11.44 -32.72
C LYS A 358 1.07 12.25 -31.42
N GLY A 359 -0.04 12.95 -31.16
CA GLY A 359 -0.23 13.76 -29.96
C GLY A 359 -0.59 12.93 -28.72
N LEU A 360 -1.42 11.90 -28.88
CA LEU A 360 -1.78 10.98 -27.80
C LEU A 360 -0.60 10.05 -27.45
N ASP A 361 0.07 9.48 -28.46
CA ASP A 361 1.25 8.60 -28.32
C ASP A 361 2.43 9.22 -27.56
N LYS A 362 2.55 10.56 -27.59
CA LYS A 362 3.59 11.27 -26.81
C LYS A 362 3.23 11.45 -25.33
N ARG A 363 1.94 11.41 -24.97
CA ARG A 363 1.45 11.56 -23.59
C ARG A 363 1.24 10.21 -22.88
N THR A 364 0.94 9.14 -23.64
CA THR A 364 0.98 7.74 -23.19
C THR A 364 2.39 7.15 -23.15
N LYS A 365 3.44 7.99 -23.06
CA LYS A 365 4.75 7.48 -22.65
C LYS A 365 4.61 6.93 -21.24
N ARG A 366 4.57 5.60 -21.14
CA ARG A 366 4.64 4.82 -19.91
C ARG A 366 5.55 5.51 -18.91
N LYS A 367 4.98 6.12 -17.87
CA LYS A 367 5.75 6.84 -16.85
C LYS A 367 6.81 5.89 -16.31
N GLU A 368 8.08 6.28 -16.39
CA GLU A 368 9.17 5.41 -15.96
C GLU A 368 9.09 5.20 -14.45
N LYS A 369 8.60 4.02 -14.02
CA LYS A 369 8.52 3.61 -12.61
C LYS A 369 9.79 3.94 -11.86
N ALA A 370 9.74 4.29 -10.57
CA ALA A 370 10.94 4.56 -9.77
C ALA A 370 12.04 3.47 -9.91
N GLY A 371 13.31 3.85 -9.88
CA GLY A 371 14.43 2.90 -9.98
C GLY A 371 14.46 1.94 -8.78
N TRP A 372 14.94 0.72 -8.98
CA TRP A 372 14.94 -0.33 -7.93
C TRP A 372 15.57 0.13 -6.61
N TRP A 373 16.71 0.85 -6.67
CA TRP A 373 17.36 1.40 -5.48
C TRP A 373 16.53 2.45 -4.76
N LEU A 374 15.77 3.26 -5.51
CA LEU A 374 14.87 4.25 -4.92
C LEU A 374 13.69 3.54 -4.24
N GLN A 375 13.12 2.53 -4.89
CA GLN A 375 12.07 1.69 -4.30
C GLN A 375 12.56 1.07 -2.98
N MET A 376 13.72 0.40 -2.99
CA MET A 376 14.29 -0.25 -1.81
C MET A 376 14.55 0.77 -0.68
N LYS A 377 15.09 1.95 -1.01
CA LYS A 377 15.32 3.01 -0.02
C LYS A 377 14.03 3.52 0.61
N MET A 378 12.96 3.67 -0.16
CA MET A 378 11.66 4.11 0.35
C MET A 378 11.00 3.02 1.18
N CYS A 379 11.06 1.75 0.75
CA CYS A 379 10.61 0.63 1.55
C CYS A 379 11.37 0.53 2.87
N PHE A 380 12.71 0.68 2.85
CA PHE A 380 13.53 0.74 4.06
C PHE A 380 13.10 1.87 5.00
N TRP A 381 12.94 3.09 4.48
CA TRP A 381 12.50 4.23 5.29
C TRP A 381 11.13 3.99 5.92
N ARG A 382 10.18 3.46 5.15
CA ARG A 382 8.83 3.14 5.62
C ARG A 382 8.88 2.09 6.73
N SER A 383 9.59 0.99 6.52
CA SER A 383 9.73 -0.08 7.51
C SER A 383 10.47 0.38 8.77
N GLN A 384 11.45 1.28 8.64
CA GLN A 384 12.10 1.90 9.82
C GLN A 384 11.10 2.66 10.69
N ILE A 385 10.18 3.42 10.09
CA ILE A 385 9.14 4.14 10.85
C ILE A 385 8.21 3.17 11.56
N GLU A 386 7.80 2.09 10.88
CA GLU A 386 6.96 1.05 11.47
C GLU A 386 7.62 0.44 12.71
N PHE A 387 8.89 0.04 12.62
CA PHE A 387 9.61 -0.52 13.76
C PHE A 387 9.82 0.49 14.89
N MET A 388 10.16 1.74 14.58
CA MET A 388 10.39 2.79 15.58
C MET A 388 9.12 3.21 16.31
N ARG A 389 7.97 3.24 15.63
CA ARG A 389 6.69 3.65 16.21
C ARG A 389 5.94 2.51 16.86
N ASN A 390 6.20 1.26 16.48
CA ASN A 390 5.58 0.11 17.10
C ASN A 390 6.29 -0.31 18.39
N THR A 391 6.24 0.56 19.41
CA THR A 391 6.88 0.34 20.71
C THR A 391 6.38 -0.94 21.39
N HIS A 392 5.11 -1.30 21.21
CA HIS A 392 4.51 -2.48 21.84
C HIS A 392 5.08 -3.79 21.27
N LEU A 393 5.17 -3.93 19.94
CA LEU A 393 5.80 -5.11 19.34
C LEU A 393 7.29 -5.18 19.69
N PHE A 394 8.00 -4.05 19.68
CA PHE A 394 9.41 -4.01 20.03
C PHE A 394 9.66 -4.44 21.49
N LEU A 395 8.89 -3.90 22.43
CA LEU A 395 8.96 -4.29 23.84
C LEU A 395 8.59 -5.77 24.04
N GLY A 396 7.55 -6.25 23.34
CA GLY A 396 7.17 -7.66 23.35
C GLY A 396 8.30 -8.58 22.87
N ARG A 397 9.04 -8.19 21.82
CA ARG A 397 10.21 -8.94 21.34
C ARG A 397 11.32 -9.02 22.38
N ILE A 398 11.64 -7.92 23.05
CA ILE A 398 12.66 -7.89 24.12
C ILE A 398 12.24 -8.80 25.28
N LEU A 399 11.00 -8.69 25.74
CA LEU A 399 10.47 -9.50 26.83
C LEU A 399 10.45 -10.99 26.48
N ALA A 400 10.07 -11.34 25.24
CA ALA A 400 10.06 -12.73 24.78
C ALA A 400 11.48 -13.35 24.77
N ILE A 401 12.47 -12.62 24.26
CA ILE A 401 13.87 -13.09 24.25
C ILE A 401 14.36 -13.29 25.69
N LEU A 402 14.14 -12.33 26.58
CA LEU A 402 14.55 -12.44 27.99
C LEU A 402 13.84 -13.60 28.69
N ALA A 403 12.54 -13.79 28.46
CA ALA A 403 11.76 -14.86 29.06
C ALA A 403 12.22 -16.25 28.62
N LEU A 404 12.80 -16.39 27.42
CA LEU A 404 13.34 -17.67 26.93
C LEU A 404 14.81 -17.87 27.33
N CYS A 405 15.61 -16.81 27.34
CA CYS A 405 17.05 -16.91 27.59
C CYS A 405 17.42 -16.94 29.08
N LEU A 406 16.71 -16.19 29.95
CA LEU A 406 17.03 -16.11 31.37
C LEU A 406 16.78 -17.43 32.13
N PRO A 407 15.66 -18.16 31.93
CA PRO A 407 15.45 -19.43 32.63
C PRO A 407 16.46 -20.50 32.22
N VAL A 408 16.81 -20.57 30.92
CA VAL A 408 17.86 -21.47 30.43
C VAL A 408 19.19 -21.14 31.10
N ALA A 409 19.57 -19.86 31.15
CA ALA A 409 20.79 -19.44 31.83
C ALA A 409 20.76 -19.71 33.35
N GLY A 410 19.58 -19.63 33.97
CA GLY A 410 19.40 -19.99 35.38
C GLY A 410 19.56 -21.49 35.67
N ILE A 411 19.17 -22.37 34.74
CA ILE A 411 19.39 -23.82 34.87
C ILE A 411 20.88 -24.14 34.84
N TYR A 412 21.61 -23.49 33.93
CA TYR A 412 23.05 -23.69 33.74
C TYR A 412 23.90 -22.69 34.56
N TRP A 413 23.38 -22.19 35.68
CA TRP A 413 24.06 -21.18 36.49
C TRP A 413 25.44 -21.66 36.95
N ARG A 414 26.49 -20.90 36.60
CA ARG A 414 27.89 -21.11 37.01
C ARG A 414 28.34 -22.58 36.97
N GLN A 415 28.60 -23.09 35.78
CA GLN A 415 29.03 -24.49 35.63
C GLN A 415 30.48 -24.71 36.10
N PRO A 416 30.77 -25.80 36.84
CA PRO A 416 32.13 -26.13 37.25
C PRO A 416 32.95 -26.66 36.07
N TYR A 417 34.25 -26.34 36.03
CA TYR A 417 35.20 -26.82 35.01
C TYR A 417 35.51 -28.31 35.18
N THR A 418 34.58 -29.15 34.75
CA THR A 418 34.66 -30.61 34.74
C THR A 418 34.25 -31.13 33.37
N THR A 419 34.55 -32.39 33.03
CA THR A 419 34.08 -33.01 31.78
C THR A 419 32.56 -32.93 31.65
N THR A 420 31.82 -33.18 32.74
CA THR A 420 30.36 -33.00 32.81
C THR A 420 29.95 -31.53 32.66
N GLY A 421 30.75 -30.60 33.17
CA GLY A 421 30.54 -29.15 33.00
C GLY A 421 30.69 -28.70 31.55
N ALA A 422 31.65 -29.26 30.82
CA ALA A 422 31.82 -29.00 29.38
C ALA A 422 30.61 -29.48 28.58
N ASP A 423 30.07 -30.67 28.89
CA ASP A 423 28.84 -31.17 28.28
C ASP A 423 27.63 -30.28 28.61
N ASN A 424 27.53 -29.79 29.85
CA ASN A 424 26.48 -28.86 30.27
C ASN A 424 26.58 -27.50 29.54
N ILE A 425 27.79 -26.97 29.34
CA ILE A 425 28.01 -25.73 28.57
C ILE A 425 27.60 -25.92 27.10
N ASN A 426 27.96 -27.04 26.49
CA ASN A 426 27.54 -27.38 25.13
C ASN A 426 26.01 -27.47 25.03
N GLY A 427 25.35 -28.12 25.99
CA GLY A 427 23.89 -28.18 26.10
C GLY A 427 23.26 -26.79 26.27
N ALA A 428 23.88 -25.92 27.06
CA ALA A 428 23.41 -24.55 27.27
C ALA A 428 23.52 -23.69 26.00
N LEU A 429 24.64 -23.78 25.27
CA LEU A 429 24.83 -23.08 23.99
C LEU A 429 23.81 -23.55 22.95
N PHE A 430 23.56 -24.85 22.86
CA PHE A 430 22.54 -25.41 21.98
C PHE A 430 21.14 -24.87 22.32
N MET A 431 20.77 -24.91 23.60
CA MET A 431 19.47 -24.42 24.06
C MET A 431 19.31 -22.91 23.88
N MET A 432 20.39 -22.11 24.05
CA MET A 432 20.35 -20.68 23.76
C MET A 432 20.16 -20.40 22.27
N LEU A 433 20.90 -21.08 21.41
CA LEU A 433 20.77 -20.91 19.96
C LEU A 433 19.34 -21.25 19.49
N LEU A 434 18.76 -22.32 20.05
CA LEU A 434 17.38 -22.70 19.80
C LEU A 434 16.38 -21.64 20.30
N SER A 435 16.53 -21.17 21.53
CA SER A 435 15.67 -20.13 22.13
C SER A 435 15.71 -18.81 21.36
N VAL A 436 16.90 -18.35 20.97
CA VAL A 436 17.09 -17.13 20.17
C VAL A 436 16.43 -17.29 18.80
N SER A 437 16.66 -18.41 18.12
CA SER A 437 16.09 -18.68 16.79
C SER A 437 14.57 -18.67 16.82
N TYR A 438 13.96 -19.33 17.81
CA TYR A 438 12.50 -19.36 17.96
C TYR A 438 11.92 -17.97 18.27
N SER A 439 12.58 -17.21 19.15
CA SER A 439 12.12 -15.89 19.55
C SER A 439 12.16 -14.85 18.43
N VAL A 440 13.04 -15.02 17.43
CA VAL A 440 13.09 -14.18 16.24
C VAL A 440 12.10 -14.67 15.18
N ALA A 441 12.02 -15.98 14.94
CA ALA A 441 11.20 -16.55 13.86
C ALA A 441 9.70 -16.28 14.02
N VAL A 442 9.13 -16.51 15.23
CA VAL A 442 7.68 -16.43 15.43
C VAL A 442 7.13 -15.02 15.19
N PRO A 443 7.68 -13.94 15.78
CA PRO A 443 7.18 -12.59 15.54
C PRO A 443 7.34 -12.12 14.09
N SER A 444 8.39 -12.53 13.39
CA SER A 444 8.60 -12.16 11.98
C SER A 444 7.59 -12.83 11.05
N ILE A 445 7.21 -14.09 11.31
CA ILE A 445 6.15 -14.79 10.56
C ILE A 445 4.79 -14.11 10.77
N VAL A 446 4.43 -13.84 12.03
CA VAL A 446 3.15 -13.21 12.35
C VAL A 446 3.09 -11.79 11.78
N GLY A 447 4.13 -10.99 11.95
CA GLY A 447 4.18 -9.61 11.44
C GLY A 447 4.07 -9.54 9.92
N THR A 448 4.79 -10.41 9.20
CA THR A 448 4.71 -10.48 7.74
C THR A 448 3.31 -10.87 7.26
N SER A 449 2.64 -11.78 7.97
CA SER A 449 1.31 -12.27 7.61
C SER A 449 0.25 -11.17 7.69
N VAL A 450 0.33 -10.28 8.69
CA VAL A 450 -0.61 -9.16 8.86
C VAL A 450 -0.43 -8.12 7.74
N GLY A 451 0.81 -7.82 7.33
CA GLY A 451 1.09 -6.86 6.26
C GLY A 451 0.88 -7.39 4.84
N PHE A 452 0.72 -8.71 4.68
CA PHE A 452 0.70 -9.37 3.38
C PHE A 452 -0.40 -8.90 2.41
N PRO A 453 -1.66 -8.68 2.83
CA PRO A 453 -2.71 -8.20 1.93
C PRO A 453 -2.39 -6.83 1.32
N LEU A 454 -1.83 -5.91 2.12
CA LEU A 454 -1.41 -4.60 1.63
C LEU A 454 -0.24 -4.71 0.65
N PHE A 455 0.74 -5.55 0.97
CA PHE A 455 1.87 -5.83 0.09
C PHE A 455 1.42 -6.35 -1.29
N LEU A 456 0.50 -7.32 -1.32
CA LEU A 456 -0.02 -7.87 -2.57
C LEU A 456 -0.70 -6.80 -3.42
N LYS A 457 -1.50 -5.93 -2.78
CA LYS A 457 -2.18 -4.81 -3.44
C LYS A 457 -1.16 -3.84 -4.06
N GLU A 458 -0.21 -3.33 -3.28
CA GLU A 458 0.77 -2.35 -3.74
C GLU A 458 1.70 -2.91 -4.84
N CYS A 459 2.05 -4.20 -4.77
CA CYS A 459 2.80 -4.88 -5.82
C CYS A 459 1.98 -5.12 -7.10
N HIS A 460 0.70 -5.49 -6.99
CA HIS A 460 -0.19 -5.65 -8.13
C HIS A 460 -0.42 -4.31 -8.86
N ASP A 461 -0.60 -3.23 -8.10
CA ASP A 461 -0.66 -1.86 -8.64
C ASP A 461 0.70 -1.36 -9.15
N GLY A 462 1.76 -2.17 -8.98
CA GLY A 462 3.06 -1.95 -9.58
C GLY A 462 3.84 -0.79 -8.98
N GLN A 463 3.55 -0.41 -7.73
CA GLN A 463 4.19 0.69 -7.01
C GLN A 463 5.67 0.42 -6.72
N TYR A 464 6.00 -0.82 -6.36
CA TYR A 464 7.36 -1.28 -6.14
C TYR A 464 7.50 -2.79 -6.43
N SER A 465 8.74 -3.22 -6.68
CA SER A 465 9.07 -4.63 -6.90
C SER A 465 9.09 -5.43 -5.59
N THR A 466 8.72 -6.70 -5.67
CA THR A 466 8.74 -7.65 -4.54
C THR A 466 10.12 -7.72 -3.87
N SER A 467 11.20 -7.69 -4.64
CA SER A 467 12.56 -7.72 -4.11
C SER A 467 12.90 -6.44 -3.35
N ALA A 468 12.54 -5.26 -3.87
CA ALA A 468 12.80 -3.98 -3.20
C ALA A 468 12.10 -3.90 -1.83
N TYR A 469 10.86 -4.39 -1.74
CA TYR A 469 10.13 -4.49 -0.48
C TYR A 469 10.83 -5.40 0.52
N TYR A 470 11.18 -6.62 0.09
CA TYR A 470 11.80 -7.61 0.98
C TYR A 470 13.17 -7.16 1.50
N PHE A 471 14.07 -6.69 0.61
CA PHE A 471 15.37 -6.20 1.03
C PHE A 471 15.27 -4.93 1.87
N GLY A 472 14.37 -4.00 1.53
CA GLY A 472 14.13 -2.80 2.32
C GLY A 472 13.65 -3.12 3.74
N GLY A 473 12.69 -4.03 3.87
CA GLY A 473 12.18 -4.49 5.16
C GLY A 473 13.22 -5.26 5.97
N LEU A 474 13.96 -6.19 5.34
CA LEU A 474 15.02 -6.96 5.98
C LEU A 474 16.11 -6.04 6.54
N CYS A 475 16.63 -5.12 5.73
CA CYS A 475 17.62 -4.14 6.19
C CYS A 475 17.09 -3.29 7.34
N ALA A 476 15.79 -3.02 7.37
CA ALA A 476 15.19 -2.24 8.43
C ALA A 476 15.01 -3.03 9.74
N GLU A 477 14.75 -4.32 9.67
CA GLU A 477 14.54 -5.17 10.85
C GLU A 477 15.85 -5.52 11.58
N LEU A 478 16.96 -5.65 10.83
CA LEU A 478 18.25 -6.11 11.35
C LEU A 478 18.74 -5.38 12.62
N PRO A 479 18.74 -4.04 12.72
CA PRO A 479 19.23 -3.34 13.92
C PRO A 479 18.42 -3.68 15.19
N PHE A 480 17.11 -3.84 15.04
CA PHE A 480 16.21 -4.13 16.17
C PHE A 480 16.36 -5.58 16.64
N VAL A 481 16.48 -6.52 15.71
CA VAL A 481 16.73 -7.94 16.03
C VAL A 481 18.11 -8.10 16.64
N ALA A 482 19.15 -7.51 16.05
CA ALA A 482 20.51 -7.56 16.59
C ALA A 482 20.57 -7.01 18.01
N PHE A 483 19.94 -5.87 18.28
CA PHE A 483 19.89 -5.30 19.63
C PHE A 483 19.22 -6.25 20.64
N ALA A 484 18.06 -6.82 20.28
CA ALA A 484 17.32 -7.68 21.19
C ALA A 484 18.04 -9.02 21.44
N VAL A 485 18.67 -9.60 20.42
CA VAL A 485 19.50 -10.80 20.55
C VAL A 485 20.72 -10.53 21.42
N LEU A 486 21.46 -9.45 21.16
CA LEU A 486 22.64 -9.07 21.95
C LEU A 486 22.29 -8.89 23.43
N LEU A 487 21.15 -8.28 23.73
CA LEU A 487 20.70 -8.09 25.10
C LEU A 487 20.41 -9.43 25.79
N GLY A 488 19.69 -10.34 25.12
CA GLY A 488 19.41 -11.67 25.65
C GLY A 488 20.66 -12.52 25.85
N THR A 489 21.53 -12.61 24.83
CA THR A 489 22.73 -13.43 24.89
C THR A 489 23.75 -12.89 25.87
N SER A 490 23.89 -11.56 25.99
CA SER A 490 24.80 -10.95 26.97
C SER A 490 24.37 -11.28 28.39
N CYS A 491 23.09 -11.14 28.72
CA CYS A 491 22.58 -11.50 30.05
C CYS A 491 22.87 -12.97 30.37
N SER A 492 22.59 -13.87 29.43
CA SER A 492 22.77 -15.30 29.64
C SER A 492 24.24 -15.73 29.69
N TYR A 493 25.13 -15.09 28.93
CA TYR A 493 26.57 -15.36 28.94
C TYR A 493 27.18 -15.16 30.34
N TRP A 494 26.88 -14.02 30.98
CA TRP A 494 27.38 -13.71 32.33
C TRP A 494 26.79 -14.61 33.42
N MET A 495 25.59 -15.17 33.22
CA MET A 495 24.94 -16.07 34.19
C MET A 495 25.53 -17.49 34.18
N ILE A 496 25.90 -17.98 32.99
CA ILE A 496 26.50 -19.32 32.85
C ILE A 496 27.98 -19.33 33.28
N ASP A 497 28.63 -18.17 33.25
CA ASP A 497 30.04 -18.00 33.60
C ASP A 497 30.95 -18.73 32.61
N CYS A 498 30.74 -18.46 31.31
CA CYS A 498 31.57 -18.98 30.23
C CYS A 498 32.98 -18.34 30.17
N GLU A 499 33.42 -17.64 31.21
CA GLU A 499 34.70 -16.92 31.24
C GLU A 499 35.87 -17.90 31.41
N TYR A 500 36.90 -17.77 30.58
CA TYR A 500 38.09 -18.62 30.61
C TYR A 500 38.93 -18.36 31.86
N TYR A 501 39.24 -19.39 32.64
CA TYR A 501 40.16 -19.31 33.78
C TYR A 501 41.60 -19.50 33.29
N ASP A 502 42.44 -18.47 33.41
CA ASP A 502 43.89 -18.57 33.17
C ASP A 502 44.53 -19.35 34.33
N ASP A 503 45.06 -20.54 34.05
CA ASP A 503 45.63 -21.47 35.03
C ASP A 503 47.04 -21.06 35.54
N ASP A 504 47.52 -19.88 35.17
CA ASP A 504 48.92 -19.44 35.39
C ASP A 504 49.20 -18.84 36.79
N LYS A 505 48.36 -19.07 37.80
CA LYS A 505 48.57 -18.49 39.15
C LYS A 505 48.73 -19.44 40.33
N ASP A 506 48.62 -20.75 40.18
CA ASP A 506 48.77 -21.68 41.33
C ASP A 506 49.59 -22.96 41.06
N THR A 507 50.42 -23.02 40.02
CA THR A 507 51.39 -24.12 39.83
C THR A 507 52.70 -23.84 40.56
N ASP A 508 52.63 -23.77 41.90
CA ASP A 508 53.80 -23.92 42.77
C ASP A 508 53.47 -24.92 43.88
N ARG A 509 53.32 -26.20 43.49
CA ARG A 509 53.70 -27.41 44.25
C ARG A 509 53.15 -28.70 43.63
N ASN A 510 54.07 -29.60 43.31
CA ASN A 510 53.90 -31.05 43.14
C ASN A 510 53.02 -31.55 41.97
N SER A 511 53.65 -31.92 40.87
CA SER A 511 53.95 -33.34 40.55
C SER A 511 54.41 -33.51 39.10
N THR A 512 55.35 -34.42 38.95
CA THR A 512 55.95 -34.94 37.72
C THR A 512 54.97 -35.75 36.88
N ASN A 513 55.12 -35.61 35.55
CA ASN A 513 54.75 -36.54 34.47
C ASN A 513 53.25 -36.83 34.26
N LEU A 514 52.71 -36.31 33.15
CA LEU A 514 51.97 -37.09 32.15
C LEU A 514 51.89 -36.26 30.84
N GLU A 515 52.24 -36.93 29.75
CA GLU A 515 52.35 -36.41 28.38
C GLU A 515 50.97 -36.03 27.80
N ASP A 516 50.99 -34.99 26.98
CA ASP A 516 50.18 -34.72 25.78
C ASP A 516 48.76 -35.32 25.68
N GLU A 517 47.76 -34.44 25.74
CA GLU A 517 46.70 -34.33 24.71
C GLU A 517 45.94 -33.01 24.91
N SER A 518 46.17 -32.04 24.02
CA SER A 518 45.50 -30.73 24.03
C SER A 518 44.18 -30.78 23.26
N PRO A 519 43.02 -30.45 23.85
CA PRO A 519 41.82 -30.11 23.08
C PRO A 519 41.67 -28.59 23.01
N PHE A 520 41.86 -28.04 21.79
CA PHE A 520 41.31 -26.79 21.28
C PHE A 520 41.11 -25.62 22.27
N CYS A 521 42.14 -24.78 22.42
CA CYS A 521 42.02 -23.44 22.99
C CYS A 521 41.08 -22.55 22.16
N TYR A 522 39.92 -22.20 22.70
CA TYR A 522 39.20 -20.98 22.29
C TYR A 522 39.83 -19.78 23.02
N ARG A 523 40.91 -19.24 22.45
CA ARG A 523 41.45 -17.94 22.86
C ARG A 523 40.45 -16.88 22.37
N ASN A 524 39.82 -16.18 23.30
CA ASN A 524 38.91 -15.03 23.06
C ASN A 524 37.53 -15.36 22.48
N GLY A 525 36.46 -14.98 23.18
CA GLY A 525 35.09 -14.94 22.64
C GLY A 525 34.89 -14.00 21.44
N LEU A 526 35.92 -13.23 21.07
CA LEU A 526 36.00 -12.44 19.84
C LEU A 526 36.32 -13.30 18.59
N ASP A 527 37.00 -14.44 18.74
CA ASP A 527 37.44 -15.25 17.59
C ASP A 527 36.30 -16.11 17.01
N VAL A 528 35.27 -16.42 17.79
CA VAL A 528 34.03 -17.07 17.30
C VAL A 528 33.23 -16.11 16.40
N ILE A 529 33.32 -14.81 16.65
CA ILE A 529 32.67 -13.78 15.84
C ILE A 529 33.54 -13.43 14.62
N ALA A 530 34.87 -13.51 14.74
CA ALA A 530 35.81 -13.29 13.64
C ALA A 530 35.82 -14.43 12.60
N TYR A 531 35.48 -15.67 12.97
CA TYR A 531 35.50 -16.83 12.07
C TYR A 531 34.41 -16.80 10.97
N PHE A 532 33.40 -15.92 11.08
CA PHE A 532 32.40 -15.67 10.02
C PHE A 532 32.76 -14.53 9.06
N GLY A 533 33.92 -13.89 9.22
CA GLY A 533 34.41 -12.82 8.35
C GLY A 533 35.10 -13.35 7.09
N PHE A 534 34.33 -13.66 6.05
CA PHE A 534 34.89 -13.97 4.73
C PHE A 534 35.63 -12.74 4.16
N SER A 535 36.88 -12.97 3.75
CA SER A 535 37.76 -12.05 3.02
C SER A 535 37.03 -11.43 1.81
N THR A 536 37.00 -10.10 1.73
CA THR A 536 36.63 -9.38 0.50
C THR A 536 37.53 -8.17 0.32
N ASP A 537 38.52 -8.31 -0.55
CA ASP A 537 39.09 -7.18 -1.26
C ASP A 537 38.18 -6.84 -2.46
N ARG A 538 37.76 -5.57 -2.48
CA ARG A 538 37.10 -4.79 -3.55
C ARG A 538 35.57 -4.66 -3.54
N VAL A 539 35.19 -3.37 -3.59
CA VAL A 539 33.97 -2.72 -4.08
C VAL A 539 32.85 -2.44 -3.03
N GLY A 540 32.77 -1.15 -2.67
CA GLY A 540 31.52 -0.37 -2.71
C GLY A 540 30.48 -0.56 -1.60
N PHE A 541 30.38 0.43 -0.71
CA PHE A 541 29.20 0.82 0.08
C PHE A 541 28.61 -0.17 1.12
N GLY A 542 28.99 -1.45 1.13
CA GLY A 542 28.81 -2.34 2.30
C GLY A 542 29.57 -1.84 3.56
N PHE A 543 30.52 -0.93 3.33
CA PHE A 543 31.30 -0.28 4.36
C PHE A 543 30.45 0.53 5.34
N GLY A 544 29.28 1.09 5.00
CA GLY A 544 28.53 1.91 5.96
C GLY A 544 27.89 1.11 7.11
N VAL A 545 27.37 -0.08 6.82
CA VAL A 545 26.73 -0.97 7.81
C VAL A 545 27.79 -1.80 8.52
N ILE A 546 28.83 -2.25 7.81
CA ILE A 546 29.98 -2.91 8.42
C ILE A 546 30.77 -1.93 9.28
N VAL A 547 30.92 -0.65 8.88
CA VAL A 547 31.50 0.40 9.73
C VAL A 547 30.56 0.76 10.87
N ALA A 548 29.24 0.72 10.73
CA ALA A 548 28.35 0.90 11.87
C ALA A 548 28.47 -0.25 12.88
N ILE A 549 28.58 -1.50 12.40
CA ILE A 549 28.81 -2.71 13.22
C ILE A 549 30.22 -2.70 13.82
N LEU A 550 31.24 -2.28 13.06
CA LEU A 550 32.62 -2.16 13.54
C LEU A 550 32.76 -0.99 14.49
N ILE A 551 32.12 0.16 14.26
CA ILE A 551 32.10 1.30 15.20
C ILE A 551 31.34 0.93 16.46
N THR A 552 30.25 0.15 16.40
CA THR A 552 29.58 -0.32 17.63
C THR A 552 30.42 -1.35 18.36
N LEU A 553 31.08 -2.28 17.65
CA LEU A 553 32.03 -3.23 18.24
C LEU A 553 33.30 -2.56 18.79
N GLU A 554 33.78 -1.49 18.17
CA GLU A 554 34.97 -0.72 18.56
C GLU A 554 34.65 0.26 19.69
N LEU A 555 33.46 0.87 19.71
CA LEU A 555 32.93 1.61 20.87
C LEU A 555 32.68 0.68 22.05
N LEU A 556 32.20 -0.56 21.83
CA LEU A 556 32.05 -1.59 22.87
C LEU A 556 33.40 -2.09 23.39
N GLY A 557 34.38 -2.29 22.49
CA GLY A 557 35.76 -2.63 22.85
C GLY A 557 36.43 -1.52 23.64
N SER A 558 36.22 -0.26 23.25
CA SER A 558 36.76 0.90 23.97
C SER A 558 36.05 1.14 25.31
N LEU A 559 34.75 0.82 25.44
CA LEU A 559 34.01 0.88 26.71
C LEU A 559 34.47 -0.23 27.67
N ALA A 560 34.69 -1.44 27.17
CA ALA A 560 35.24 -2.56 27.93
C ALA A 560 36.69 -2.32 28.36
N PHE A 561 37.51 -1.71 27.48
CA PHE A 561 38.89 -1.32 27.80
C PHE A 561 38.95 -0.21 28.86
N HIS A 562 38.04 0.78 28.81
CA HIS A 562 37.97 1.85 29.82
C HIS A 562 37.44 1.37 31.18
N LEU A 563 36.59 0.33 31.19
CA LEU A 563 36.11 -0.32 32.42
C LEU A 563 37.18 -1.22 33.07
N ASN A 564 38.06 -1.84 32.27
CA ASN A 564 39.19 -2.63 32.79
C ASN A 564 40.31 -1.78 33.41
N ILE A 565 40.58 -0.57 32.90
CA ILE A 565 41.60 0.32 33.48
C ILE A 565 41.18 0.90 34.85
N LYS A 566 39.87 0.98 35.15
CA LYS A 566 39.37 1.41 36.47
C LYS A 566 39.37 0.30 37.55
N ARG A 567 39.63 -0.96 37.19
CA ARG A 567 39.80 -2.07 38.13
C ARG A 567 41.26 -2.47 38.36
N ALA A 568 42.20 -1.87 37.63
CA ALA A 568 43.64 -2.07 37.76
C ALA A 568 44.39 -0.93 38.51
N LYS A 569 43.66 -0.09 39.24
CA LYS A 569 44.15 0.77 40.32
C LYS A 569 43.33 0.47 41.55
#